data_AF-A2U0N9-F1
#
_entry.id   AF-A2U0N9-F1
#
_cell.length_a   1.000
_cell.length_b   1.000
_cell.length_c   1.000
_cell.angle_alpha   90.00
_cell.angle_beta   90.00
_cell.angle_gamma   90.00
#
_symmetry.space_group_name_H-M   'P 1'
#
loop_
_entity.id
_entity.type
_entity.pdbx_description
1 polymer ?
#
loop_
_entity_poly.entity_id
_entity_poly.type
_entity_poly.pdbx_seq_one_letter_code
_entity_poly.pdbx_strand_id
1 'polypeptide(L)'
;MQKIPFILAITILFMNCKSEDFTITNVKESNLRFPKATFELPILNGKKNITASVNNQLIKSLFDIDVYSDYEKVFQNARSNKENRIFNLTFLNYEINTLNDLLYSITLYTEGCGAYCEEYEQSFNFNLENGNKINLDSIFSVMGKKKFLKEISKQKSKKINSYISKLKQEQVLENEQITVNQSIQLYRNCLKSLPFTTLEYLDFKIKKDSIFFLSDRCSNHAMRALDDLGDYTFSFHKSDFNIFLNKYGKKLLTKSY
;
A
#
# COMPACT_ATOMS: atom_id res chain seq x y z
N MET A 1 -38.88 25.39 -22.83
CA MET A 1 -38.19 24.61 -21.78
C MET A 1 -36.72 25.01 -21.76
N GLN A 2 -36.33 25.89 -20.84
CA GLN A 2 -34.97 26.41 -20.67
C GLN A 2 -34.08 25.35 -20.02
N LYS A 3 -32.91 25.09 -20.60
CA LYS A 3 -31.88 24.21 -20.04
C LYS A 3 -31.14 24.96 -18.94
N ILE A 4 -31.29 24.51 -17.69
CA ILE A 4 -30.53 24.98 -16.54
C ILE A 4 -29.12 24.38 -16.62
N PRO A 5 -28.03 25.17 -16.55
CA PRO A 5 -26.68 24.62 -16.49
C PRO A 5 -26.45 24.01 -15.10
N PHE A 6 -26.00 22.76 -15.08
CA PHE A 6 -25.59 22.05 -13.87
C PHE A 6 -24.30 22.68 -13.33
N ILE A 7 -24.36 23.31 -12.16
CA ILE A 7 -23.19 23.79 -11.43
C ILE A 7 -22.61 22.60 -10.66
N LEU A 8 -21.41 22.17 -11.04
CA LEU A 8 -20.62 21.18 -10.30
C LEU A 8 -20.11 21.84 -9.02
N ALA A 9 -20.70 21.52 -7.87
CA ALA A 9 -20.26 22.04 -6.58
C ALA A 9 -19.07 21.22 -6.07
N ILE A 10 -17.86 21.78 -6.15
CA ILE A 10 -16.64 21.22 -5.58
C ILE A 10 -16.53 21.70 -4.14
N THR A 11 -16.78 20.82 -3.17
CA THR A 11 -16.47 21.08 -1.76
C THR A 11 -15.02 20.71 -1.47
N ILE A 12 -14.16 21.71 -1.32
CA ILE A 12 -12.77 21.55 -0.88
C ILE A 12 -12.78 21.42 0.66
N LEU A 13 -12.60 20.21 1.19
CA LEU A 13 -12.35 19.99 2.62
C LEU A 13 -10.84 20.00 2.89
N PHE A 14 -10.36 20.97 3.67
CA PHE A 14 -8.98 21.02 4.15
C PHE A 14 -8.82 20.17 5.42
N MET A 15 -8.36 18.92 5.32
CA MET A 15 -7.81 18.20 6.47
C MET A 15 -6.34 18.60 6.64
N ASN A 16 -6.09 19.50 7.61
CA ASN A 16 -4.76 20.03 7.90
C ASN A 16 -3.89 19.02 8.65
N CYS A 17 -3.11 18.22 7.93
CA CYS A 17 -1.84 17.69 8.44
C CYS A 17 -0.75 18.65 7.94
N LYS A 18 -0.22 19.53 8.81
CA LYS A 18 0.78 20.55 8.44
C LYS A 18 2.18 20.09 8.86
N SER A 19 3.10 20.01 7.90
CA SER A 19 4.49 20.43 8.11
C SER A 19 4.62 21.83 7.50
N GLU A 20 5.49 22.69 8.03
CA GLU A 20 5.48 24.13 7.69
C GLU A 20 5.67 24.42 6.19
N ASP A 21 6.20 23.47 5.41
CA ASP A 21 6.46 23.60 3.96
C ASP A 21 5.48 22.83 3.04
N PHE A 22 4.69 21.88 3.56
CA PHE A 22 3.89 20.96 2.74
C PHE A 22 2.46 20.77 3.26
N THR A 23 1.51 20.72 2.32
CA THR A 23 0.08 20.48 2.61
C THR A 23 -0.54 19.52 1.60
N ILE A 24 -1.69 18.95 1.93
CA ILE A 24 -2.44 18.03 1.06
C ILE A 24 -3.74 18.67 0.61
N THR A 25 -3.98 18.67 -0.70
CA THR A 25 -5.32 18.92 -1.27
C THR A 25 -5.97 17.58 -1.59
N ASN A 26 -7.16 17.33 -1.04
CA ASN A 26 -7.96 16.17 -1.42
C ASN A 26 -8.70 16.46 -2.74
N VAL A 27 -8.33 15.75 -3.82
CA VAL A 27 -9.08 15.75 -5.07
C VAL A 27 -10.03 14.56 -5.05
N LYS A 28 -11.32 14.84 -5.26
CA LYS A 28 -12.38 13.83 -5.11
C LYS A 28 -13.32 13.85 -6.31
N GLU A 29 -13.65 12.66 -6.79
CA GLU A 29 -14.74 12.44 -7.74
C GLU A 29 -15.69 11.37 -7.22
N SER A 30 -16.99 11.64 -7.30
CA SER A 30 -18.05 10.68 -6.98
C SER A 30 -18.81 10.28 -8.24
N ASN A 31 -19.08 8.99 -8.41
CA ASN A 31 -19.94 8.53 -9.51
C ASN A 31 -21.42 8.80 -9.19
N LEU A 32 -22.09 9.66 -9.96
CA LEU A 32 -23.51 9.97 -9.76
C LEU A 32 -24.44 8.75 -9.89
N ARG A 33 -24.05 7.73 -10.66
CA ARG A 33 -24.82 6.46 -10.79
C ARG A 33 -24.51 5.46 -9.69
N PHE A 34 -23.32 5.54 -9.11
CA PHE A 34 -22.88 4.67 -8.02
C PHE A 34 -22.27 5.54 -6.92
N PRO A 35 -23.08 6.25 -6.11
CA PRO A 35 -22.58 7.24 -5.16
C PRO A 35 -21.63 6.69 -4.09
N LYS A 36 -21.57 5.36 -3.93
CA LYS A 36 -20.60 4.67 -3.07
C LYS A 36 -19.22 4.49 -3.72
N ALA A 37 -19.10 4.59 -5.05
CA ALA A 37 -17.84 4.58 -5.79
C ALA A 37 -17.24 5.98 -5.76
N THR A 38 -16.48 6.25 -4.69
CA THR A 38 -15.73 7.49 -4.51
C THR A 38 -14.26 7.27 -4.85
N PHE A 39 -13.68 8.22 -5.57
CA PHE A 39 -12.26 8.26 -5.87
C PHE A 39 -11.66 9.49 -5.20
N GLU A 40 -10.70 9.28 -4.31
CA GLU A 40 -9.99 10.32 -3.58
C GLU A 40 -8.50 10.18 -3.82
N LEU A 41 -7.83 11.27 -4.18
CA LEU A 41 -6.40 11.32 -4.38
C LEU A 41 -5.81 12.53 -3.65
N PRO A 42 -4.72 12.34 -2.87
CA PRO A 42 -4.05 13.44 -2.23
C PRO A 42 -3.02 14.06 -3.17
N ILE A 43 -3.20 15.35 -3.45
CA ILE A 43 -2.23 16.16 -4.17
C ILE A 43 -1.37 16.89 -3.15
N LEU A 44 -0.05 16.64 -3.20
CA LEU A 44 0.92 17.32 -2.36
C LEU A 44 1.17 18.74 -2.91
N ASN A 45 1.11 19.74 -2.03
CA ASN A 45 1.44 21.14 -2.33
C ASN A 45 2.64 21.59 -1.50
N GLY A 46 3.38 22.59 -2.01
CA GLY A 46 4.64 23.07 -1.42
C GLY A 46 5.61 23.51 -2.51
N LYS A 47 6.90 23.18 -2.36
CA LYS A 47 7.96 23.49 -3.34
C LYS A 47 7.66 22.84 -4.70
N LYS A 48 7.31 23.67 -5.70
CA LYS A 48 6.78 23.25 -7.01
C LYS A 48 7.55 22.11 -7.68
N ASN A 49 8.88 22.15 -7.72
CA ASN A 49 9.67 21.10 -8.39
C ASN A 49 9.61 19.75 -7.66
N ILE A 50 9.58 19.77 -6.32
CA ILE A 50 9.49 18.56 -5.50
C ILE A 50 8.09 17.97 -5.61
N THR A 51 7.05 18.79 -5.41
CA THR A 51 5.68 18.30 -5.36
C THR A 51 5.16 17.86 -6.73
N ALA A 52 5.57 18.52 -7.82
CA ALA A 52 5.27 18.05 -9.17
C ALA A 52 5.87 16.67 -9.44
N SER A 53 7.12 16.43 -9.02
CA SER A 53 7.77 15.12 -9.17
C SER A 53 7.05 14.03 -8.37
N VAL A 54 6.69 14.31 -7.11
CA VAL A 54 5.98 13.37 -6.23
C VAL A 54 4.60 13.04 -6.79
N ASN A 55 3.80 14.05 -7.13
CA ASN A 55 2.44 13.85 -7.65
C ASN A 55 2.46 13.08 -8.98
N ASN A 56 3.40 13.39 -9.89
CA ASN A 56 3.50 12.66 -11.16
C ASN A 56 3.87 11.19 -10.93
N GLN A 57 4.84 10.89 -10.05
CA GLN A 57 5.20 9.51 -9.72
C GLN A 57 4.04 8.73 -9.08
N LEU A 58 3.27 9.36 -8.18
CA LEU A 58 2.12 8.73 -7.53
C LEU A 58 1.02 8.41 -8.56
N ILE A 59 0.65 9.40 -9.39
CA ILE A 59 -0.40 9.27 -10.40
C ILE A 59 -0.01 8.24 -11.47
N LYS A 60 1.22 8.30 -11.96
CA LYS A 60 1.74 7.34 -12.94
C LYS A 60 1.71 5.92 -12.40
N SER A 61 2.04 5.73 -11.11
CA SER A 61 2.01 4.40 -10.48
C SER A 61 0.59 3.81 -10.39
N LEU A 62 -0.45 4.64 -10.36
CA LEU A 62 -1.84 4.20 -10.25
C LEU A 62 -2.55 4.03 -11.60
N PHE A 63 -2.35 4.99 -12.49
CA PHE A 63 -3.19 5.16 -13.68
C PHE A 63 -2.42 5.01 -14.99
N ASP A 64 -1.10 4.78 -14.92
CA ASP A 64 -0.17 4.71 -16.06
C ASP A 64 -0.30 5.93 -17.00
N ILE A 65 -0.50 7.12 -16.42
CA ILE A 65 -0.54 8.39 -17.13
C ILE A 65 0.42 9.39 -16.51
N ASP A 66 1.00 10.22 -17.36
CA ASP A 66 1.69 11.44 -16.94
C ASP A 66 0.68 12.58 -16.88
N VAL A 67 0.43 13.13 -15.68
CA VAL A 67 -0.47 14.28 -15.50
C VAL A 67 0.36 15.52 -15.28
N TYR A 68 0.50 16.33 -16.33
CA TYR A 68 1.10 17.64 -16.24
C TYR A 68 0.04 18.65 -15.79
N SER A 69 -0.13 18.78 -14.47
CA SER A 69 -0.89 19.83 -13.77
C SER A 69 -2.43 19.86 -13.88
N ASP A 70 -3.06 19.13 -14.80
CA ASP A 70 -4.53 19.03 -14.88
C ASP A 70 -5.07 17.84 -14.07
N TYR A 71 -5.11 17.99 -12.75
CA TYR A 71 -5.59 16.95 -11.84
C TYR A 71 -7.12 16.72 -11.94
N GLU A 72 -7.87 17.59 -12.60
CA GLU A 72 -9.32 17.38 -12.82
C GLU A 72 -9.61 16.16 -13.68
N LYS A 73 -8.62 15.72 -14.46
CA LYS A 73 -8.72 14.56 -15.35
C LYS A 73 -8.06 13.30 -14.79
N VAL A 74 -7.52 13.34 -13.57
CA VAL A 74 -6.72 12.24 -13.02
C VAL A 74 -7.49 10.92 -12.94
N PHE A 75 -8.81 10.98 -12.75
CA PHE A 75 -9.67 9.79 -12.65
C PHE A 75 -10.23 9.29 -13.98
N GLN A 76 -9.86 9.90 -15.13
CA GLN A 76 -10.35 9.44 -16.44
C GLN A 76 -9.98 7.98 -16.74
N ASN A 77 -8.84 7.54 -16.20
CA ASN A 77 -8.37 6.16 -16.28
C ASN A 77 -8.63 5.36 -15.01
N ALA A 78 -9.35 5.88 -14.01
CA ALA A 78 -9.76 5.07 -12.86
C ALA A 78 -10.85 4.04 -13.23
N ARG A 79 -11.57 4.28 -14.34
CA ARG A 79 -12.73 3.50 -14.78
C ARG A 79 -12.56 2.97 -16.19
N SER A 80 -13.19 1.84 -16.45
CA SER A 80 -13.19 1.24 -17.78
C SER A 80 -14.04 2.09 -18.70
N ASN A 81 -13.55 2.36 -19.89
CA ASN A 81 -14.32 3.00 -20.95
C ASN A 81 -14.31 2.11 -22.21
N LYS A 82 -14.97 2.56 -23.29
CA LYS A 82 -15.10 1.76 -24.52
C LYS A 82 -13.74 1.42 -25.14
N GLU A 83 -12.74 2.26 -24.94
CA GLU A 83 -11.41 2.19 -25.54
C GLU A 83 -10.38 1.56 -24.60
N ASN A 84 -10.53 1.75 -23.28
CA ASN A 84 -9.67 1.19 -22.26
C ASN A 84 -10.50 0.40 -21.23
N ARG A 85 -10.57 -0.92 -21.42
CA ARG A 85 -11.30 -1.84 -20.54
C ARG A 85 -10.46 -2.37 -19.36
N ILE A 86 -9.20 -1.95 -19.25
CA ILE A 86 -8.22 -2.56 -18.34
C ILE A 86 -8.34 -2.00 -16.93
N PHE A 87 -8.58 -0.69 -16.78
CA PHE A 87 -8.71 -0.07 -15.48
C PHE A 87 -10.15 -0.15 -14.98
N ASN A 88 -10.38 -0.82 -13.84
CA ASN A 88 -11.70 -0.94 -13.24
C ASN A 88 -11.57 -0.90 -11.72
N LEU A 89 -11.25 0.29 -11.19
CA LEU A 89 -11.27 0.52 -9.75
C LEU A 89 -12.71 0.79 -9.30
N THR A 90 -13.15 0.17 -8.21
CA THR A 90 -14.50 0.39 -7.66
C THR A 90 -14.54 1.53 -6.65
N PHE A 91 -13.44 1.76 -5.94
CA PHE A 91 -13.18 2.92 -5.09
C PHE A 91 -11.70 3.26 -5.09
N LEU A 92 -11.35 4.46 -4.64
CA LEU A 92 -9.98 4.83 -4.29
C LEU A 92 -10.02 5.77 -3.09
N ASN A 93 -9.29 5.44 -2.04
CA ASN A 93 -9.08 6.31 -0.88
C ASN A 93 -7.63 6.18 -0.39
N TYR A 94 -7.27 6.99 0.61
CA TYR A 94 -5.89 7.06 1.08
C TYR A 94 -5.78 7.34 2.58
N GLU A 95 -4.63 6.97 3.13
CA GLU A 95 -4.16 7.37 4.47
C GLU A 95 -2.80 8.05 4.33
N ILE A 96 -2.65 9.25 4.90
CA ILE A 96 -1.33 9.87 5.07
C ILE A 96 -0.68 9.28 6.32
N ASN A 97 0.33 8.42 6.13
CA ASN A 97 1.04 7.75 7.21
C ASN A 97 2.00 8.70 7.96
N THR A 98 2.72 9.53 7.20
CA THR A 98 3.62 10.57 7.70
C THR A 98 3.73 11.70 6.67
N LEU A 99 3.68 12.95 7.12
CA LEU A 99 4.07 14.12 6.34
C LEU A 99 4.91 15.04 7.22
N ASN A 100 6.17 15.25 6.83
CA ASN A 100 7.07 16.25 7.42
C ASN A 100 7.99 16.84 6.33
N ASP A 101 8.95 17.68 6.68
CA ASP A 101 9.77 18.38 5.69
C ASP A 101 10.72 17.47 4.88
N LEU A 102 10.92 16.22 5.32
CA LEU A 102 11.82 15.24 4.70
C LEU A 102 11.07 14.05 4.08
N LEU A 103 9.92 13.67 4.61
CA LEU A 103 9.25 12.41 4.30
C LEU A 103 7.77 12.62 4.06
N TYR A 104 7.30 12.08 2.93
CA TYR A 104 5.90 11.85 2.65
C TYR A 104 5.65 10.35 2.49
N SER A 105 4.86 9.76 3.39
CA SER A 105 4.43 8.37 3.33
C SER A 105 2.91 8.31 3.26
N ILE A 106 2.40 7.56 2.30
CA ILE A 106 0.99 7.44 1.98
C ILE A 106 0.65 5.99 1.67
N THR A 107 -0.51 5.52 2.11
CA THR A 107 -1.10 4.26 1.66
C THR A 107 -2.37 4.54 0.88
N LEU A 108 -2.49 3.91 -0.28
CA LEU A 108 -3.68 3.93 -1.11
C LEU A 108 -4.45 2.63 -0.93
N TYR A 109 -5.76 2.77 -0.90
CA TYR A 109 -6.73 1.71 -0.67
C TYR A 109 -7.68 1.69 -1.87
N THR A 110 -7.86 0.51 -2.46
CA THR A 110 -8.67 0.37 -3.66
C THR A 110 -9.12 -1.08 -3.83
N GLU A 111 -10.06 -1.31 -4.73
CA GLU A 111 -10.41 -2.63 -5.22
C GLU A 111 -10.33 -2.61 -6.75
N GLY A 112 -9.53 -3.53 -7.29
CA GLY A 112 -9.41 -3.75 -8.72
C GLY A 112 -10.23 -4.94 -9.17
N CYS A 113 -11.02 -4.79 -10.23
CA CYS A 113 -11.85 -5.87 -10.78
C CYS A 113 -11.35 -6.34 -12.15
N GLY A 114 -10.87 -7.58 -12.20
CA GLY A 114 -10.56 -8.32 -13.43
C GLY A 114 -11.51 -9.50 -13.60
N ALA A 115 -10.97 -10.73 -13.61
CA ALA A 115 -11.77 -11.95 -13.49
C ALA A 115 -12.50 -12.03 -12.14
N TYR A 116 -11.91 -11.43 -11.11
CA TYR A 116 -12.45 -11.26 -9.78
C TYR A 116 -12.13 -9.84 -9.29
N CYS A 117 -12.92 -9.35 -8.34
CA CYS A 117 -12.61 -8.13 -7.61
C CYS A 117 -11.73 -8.45 -6.40
N GLU A 118 -10.70 -7.66 -6.18
CA GLU A 118 -9.80 -7.81 -5.04
C GLU A 118 -9.43 -6.44 -4.48
N GLU A 119 -9.76 -6.24 -3.21
CA GLU A 119 -9.24 -5.15 -2.40
C GLU A 119 -7.74 -5.34 -2.17
N TYR A 120 -6.99 -4.26 -2.29
CA TYR A 120 -5.58 -4.20 -1.95
C TYR A 120 -5.19 -2.82 -1.41
N GLU A 121 -4.11 -2.80 -0.64
CA GLU A 121 -3.44 -1.57 -0.24
C GLU A 121 -2.05 -1.50 -0.87
N GLN A 122 -1.60 -0.28 -1.21
CA GLN A 122 -0.24 -0.04 -1.68
C GLN A 122 0.32 1.24 -1.07
N SER A 123 1.52 1.14 -0.52
CA SER A 123 2.18 2.27 0.13
C SER A 123 3.25 2.89 -0.77
N PHE A 124 3.34 4.22 -0.70
CA PHE A 124 4.34 5.02 -1.38
C PHE A 124 5.06 5.90 -0.38
N ASN A 125 6.38 6.00 -0.53
CA ASN A 125 7.24 6.77 0.36
C ASN A 125 8.10 7.67 -0.52
N PHE A 126 8.18 8.96 -0.19
CA PHE A 126 8.92 9.95 -0.97
C PHE A 126 9.85 10.75 -0.06
N ASN A 127 11.04 11.03 -0.58
CA ASN A 127 11.98 11.95 0.04
C ASN A 127 11.68 13.37 -0.45
N LEU A 128 11.26 14.25 0.45
CA LEU A 128 10.85 15.62 0.13
C LEU A 128 12.01 16.60 -0.02
N GLU A 129 13.26 16.19 0.21
CA GLU A 129 14.43 17.00 -0.20
C GLU A 129 14.64 17.00 -1.72
N ASN A 130 14.25 15.92 -2.41
CA ASN A 130 14.51 15.75 -3.85
C ASN A 130 13.30 15.30 -4.68
N GLY A 131 12.17 14.98 -4.04
CA GLY A 131 10.95 14.52 -4.71
C GLY A 131 10.99 13.08 -5.22
N ASN A 132 12.00 12.28 -4.86
CA ASN A 132 12.14 10.90 -5.37
C ASN A 132 11.37 9.89 -4.51
N LYS A 133 10.78 8.88 -5.16
CA LYS A 133 10.28 7.68 -4.48
C LYS A 133 11.43 6.97 -3.75
N ILE A 134 11.20 6.61 -2.50
CA ILE A 134 12.12 5.83 -1.68
C ILE A 134 11.89 4.36 -2.01
N ASN A 135 12.92 3.73 -2.58
CA ASN A 135 12.93 2.29 -2.80
C ASN A 135 13.33 1.58 -1.51
N LEU A 136 12.63 0.51 -1.13
CA LEU A 136 12.89 -0.22 0.12
C LEU A 136 14.33 -0.73 0.20
N ASP A 137 14.90 -1.17 -0.91
CA ASP A 137 16.30 -1.65 -0.94
C ASP A 137 17.31 -0.55 -0.56
N SER A 138 17.00 0.71 -0.89
CA SER A 138 17.91 1.84 -0.74
C SER A 138 18.16 2.26 0.71
N ILE A 139 17.32 1.84 1.67
CA ILE A 139 17.45 2.25 3.07
C ILE A 139 18.32 1.30 3.91
N PHE A 140 18.59 0.09 3.40
CA PHE A 140 19.33 -0.92 4.13
C PHE A 140 20.84 -0.87 3.88
N SER A 141 21.61 -1.26 4.90
CA SER A 141 22.97 -1.73 4.67
C SER A 141 22.94 -3.15 4.10
N VAL A 142 23.99 -3.59 3.40
CA VAL A 142 24.06 -4.96 2.84
C VAL A 142 23.86 -6.02 3.93
N MET A 143 24.52 -5.85 5.08
CA MET A 143 24.37 -6.77 6.22
C MET A 143 23.02 -6.61 6.92
N GLY A 144 22.51 -5.39 7.02
CA GLY A 144 21.20 -5.09 7.59
C GLY A 144 20.07 -5.74 6.81
N LYS A 145 20.08 -5.65 5.47
CA LYS A 145 19.11 -6.33 4.59
C LYS A 145 19.09 -7.84 4.85
N LYS A 146 20.26 -8.49 4.87
CA LYS A 146 20.35 -9.94 5.14
C LYS A 146 19.78 -10.31 6.51
N LYS A 147 20.08 -9.52 7.54
CA LYS A 147 19.55 -9.73 8.90
C LYS A 147 18.04 -9.53 8.96
N PHE A 148 17.55 -8.46 8.35
CA PHE A 148 16.13 -8.13 8.28
C PHE A 148 15.32 -9.23 7.59
N LEU A 149 15.72 -9.66 6.39
CA LEU A 149 15.04 -10.73 5.65
C LEU A 149 14.98 -12.02 6.46
N LYS A 150 16.05 -12.39 7.16
CA LYS A 150 16.08 -13.54 8.06
C LYS A 150 15.08 -13.37 9.22
N GLU A 151 15.02 -12.18 9.81
CA GLU A 151 14.12 -11.88 10.93
C GLU A 151 12.64 -11.99 10.53
N ILE A 152 12.21 -11.31 9.48
CA ILE A 152 10.81 -11.38 9.03
C ILE A 152 10.44 -12.77 8.50
N SER A 153 11.38 -13.51 7.89
CA SER A 153 11.17 -14.91 7.49
C SER A 153 10.92 -15.81 8.70
N LYS A 154 11.67 -15.59 9.79
CA LYS A 154 11.50 -16.32 11.04
C LYS A 154 10.14 -16.02 11.67
N GLN A 155 9.71 -14.75 11.64
CA GLN A 155 8.39 -14.35 12.14
C GLN A 155 7.26 -14.97 11.31
N LYS A 156 7.31 -14.90 9.97
CA LYS A 156 6.32 -15.52 9.07
C LYS A 156 6.23 -17.03 9.27
N SER A 157 7.38 -17.71 9.24
CA SER A 157 7.42 -19.17 9.43
C SER A 157 6.93 -19.60 10.81
N LYS A 158 7.21 -18.83 11.87
CA LYS A 158 6.66 -19.09 13.21
C LYS A 158 5.14 -18.98 13.22
N LYS A 159 4.55 -17.92 12.63
CA LYS A 159 3.09 -17.73 12.56
C LYS A 159 2.44 -18.90 11.79
N ILE A 160 3.00 -19.26 10.63
CA ILE A 160 2.50 -20.37 9.81
C ILE A 160 2.57 -21.71 10.55
N ASN A 161 3.73 -22.07 11.10
CA ASN A 161 3.88 -23.34 11.83
C ASN A 161 2.96 -23.43 13.04
N SER A 162 2.77 -22.32 13.76
CA SER A 162 1.84 -22.26 14.90
C SER A 162 0.41 -22.53 14.44
N TYR A 163 0.00 -21.97 13.30
CA TYR A 163 -1.33 -22.20 12.74
C TYR A 163 -1.51 -23.64 12.23
N ILE A 164 -0.51 -24.21 11.55
CA ILE A 164 -0.52 -25.63 11.16
C ILE A 164 -0.71 -26.53 12.38
N SER A 165 -0.02 -26.24 13.49
CA SER A 165 -0.18 -27.01 14.74
C SER A 165 -1.58 -26.89 15.31
N LYS A 166 -2.20 -25.70 15.24
CA LYS A 166 -3.61 -25.48 15.64
C LYS A 166 -4.54 -26.33 14.79
N LEU A 167 -4.46 -26.23 13.46
CA LEU A 167 -5.29 -27.00 12.53
C LEU A 167 -5.20 -28.53 12.74
N LYS A 168 -4.02 -29.05 13.11
CA LYS A 168 -3.83 -30.48 13.40
C LYS A 168 -4.50 -30.96 14.70
N GLN A 169 -4.78 -30.04 15.63
CA GLN A 169 -5.40 -30.34 16.92
C GLN A 169 -6.91 -30.09 16.89
N GLU A 170 -7.41 -29.42 15.85
CA GLU A 170 -8.83 -29.16 15.69
C GLU A 170 -9.60 -30.48 15.46
N GLN A 171 -10.64 -30.68 16.26
CA GLN A 171 -11.60 -31.76 16.05
C GLN A 171 -12.68 -31.23 15.12
N VAL A 172 -12.71 -31.78 13.90
CA VAL A 172 -13.66 -31.40 12.85
C VAL A 172 -14.47 -32.61 12.39
N LEU A 173 -15.60 -32.36 11.75
CA LEU A 173 -16.37 -33.41 11.11
C LEU A 173 -15.58 -34.04 9.94
N GLU A 174 -15.86 -35.29 9.59
CA GLU A 174 -15.11 -36.01 8.55
C GLU A 174 -15.09 -35.29 7.19
N ASN A 175 -16.21 -34.66 6.82
CA ASN A 175 -16.34 -33.86 5.60
C ASN A 175 -15.50 -32.57 5.63
N GLU A 176 -15.23 -32.01 6.80
CA GLU A 176 -14.40 -30.80 6.99
C GLU A 176 -12.90 -31.13 7.03
N GLN A 177 -12.56 -32.37 7.37
CA GLN A 177 -11.16 -32.83 7.45
C GLN A 177 -10.40 -32.65 6.14
N ILE A 178 -11.08 -32.77 4.99
CA ILE A 178 -10.51 -32.54 3.66
C ILE A 178 -10.04 -31.08 3.53
N THR A 179 -10.89 -30.11 3.89
CA THR A 179 -10.60 -28.67 3.85
C THR A 179 -9.45 -28.31 4.81
N VAL A 180 -9.43 -28.90 6.00
CA VAL A 180 -8.32 -28.74 6.96
C VAL A 180 -7.00 -29.22 6.36
N ASN A 181 -6.99 -30.40 5.73
CA ASN A 181 -5.80 -30.94 5.09
C ASN A 181 -5.31 -30.08 3.92
N GLN A 182 -6.23 -29.54 3.11
CA GLN A 182 -5.89 -28.60 2.03
C GLN A 182 -5.28 -27.30 2.56
N SER A 183 -5.83 -26.76 3.65
CA SER A 183 -5.30 -25.56 4.31
C SER A 183 -3.89 -25.81 4.87
N ILE A 184 -3.67 -26.96 5.54
CA ILE A 184 -2.33 -27.36 6.00
C ILE A 184 -1.36 -27.47 4.82
N GLN A 185 -1.78 -28.04 3.69
CA GLN A 185 -0.94 -28.19 2.51
C GLN A 185 -0.59 -26.84 1.88
N LEU A 186 -1.53 -25.90 1.80
CA LEU A 186 -1.30 -24.52 1.37
C LEU A 186 -0.18 -23.87 2.20
N TYR A 187 -0.29 -23.95 3.53
CA TYR A 187 0.69 -23.38 4.44
C TYR A 187 2.07 -24.05 4.36
N ARG A 188 2.12 -25.39 4.21
CA ARG A 188 3.37 -26.11 3.98
C ARG A 188 4.05 -25.69 2.67
N ASN A 189 3.28 -25.43 1.63
CA ASN A 189 3.83 -24.92 0.37
C ASN A 189 4.36 -23.49 0.54
N CYS A 190 3.63 -22.63 1.25
CA CYS A 190 4.06 -21.26 1.58
C CYS A 190 5.40 -21.23 2.32
N LEU A 191 5.64 -22.17 3.25
CA LEU A 191 6.91 -22.31 3.96
C LEU A 191 8.10 -22.60 3.05
N LYS A 192 7.90 -23.22 1.87
CA LYS A 192 8.99 -23.53 0.93
C LYS A 192 9.56 -22.27 0.27
N SER A 193 8.78 -21.19 0.23
CA SER A 193 9.21 -19.88 -0.29
C SER A 193 9.99 -19.06 0.73
N LEU A 194 10.25 -19.61 1.92
CA LEU A 194 11.05 -18.99 2.97
C LEU A 194 12.43 -19.66 3.09
N PRO A 195 13.49 -18.91 3.45
CA PRO A 195 13.48 -17.48 3.80
C PRO A 195 13.33 -16.57 2.57
N PHE A 196 12.82 -15.36 2.79
CA PHE A 196 12.84 -14.30 1.78
C PHE A 196 14.26 -14.01 1.34
N THR A 197 14.47 -13.90 0.03
CA THR A 197 15.77 -13.59 -0.59
C THR A 197 15.85 -12.17 -1.13
N THR A 198 14.68 -11.54 -1.37
CA THR A 198 14.56 -10.17 -1.90
C THR A 198 13.54 -9.36 -1.09
N LEU A 199 13.53 -8.05 -1.32
CA LEU A 199 12.56 -7.10 -0.75
C LEU A 199 11.45 -6.74 -1.76
N GLU A 200 11.47 -7.34 -2.95
CA GLU A 200 10.64 -6.94 -4.10
C GLU A 200 9.14 -7.08 -3.83
N TYR A 201 8.76 -8.13 -3.10
CA TYR A 201 7.37 -8.46 -2.77
C TYR A 201 6.97 -7.96 -1.37
N LEU A 202 7.64 -6.93 -0.87
CA LEU A 202 7.27 -6.28 0.39
C LEU A 202 6.77 -4.88 0.11
N ASP A 203 5.54 -4.59 0.53
CA ASP A 203 5.10 -3.21 0.71
C ASP A 203 5.63 -2.67 2.05
N PHE A 204 5.79 -1.35 2.14
CA PHE A 204 6.20 -0.72 3.39
C PHE A 204 5.63 0.68 3.56
N LYS A 205 5.23 0.99 4.80
CA LYS A 205 4.76 2.33 5.20
C LYS A 205 5.51 2.83 6.41
N ILE A 206 5.79 4.13 6.40
CA ILE A 206 6.53 4.80 7.47
C ILE A 206 5.55 5.68 8.23
N LYS A 207 5.28 5.35 9.49
CA LYS A 207 4.53 6.19 10.42
C LYS A 207 5.50 7.02 11.26
N LYS A 208 4.98 7.85 12.16
CA LYS A 208 5.77 8.75 13.01
C LYS A 208 6.89 8.02 13.75
N ASP A 209 6.56 6.95 14.48
CA ASP A 209 7.52 6.26 15.37
C ASP A 209 7.88 4.84 14.90
N SER A 210 7.20 4.34 13.86
CA SER A 210 7.34 2.97 13.39
C SER A 210 7.40 2.84 11.88
N ILE A 211 7.94 1.73 11.43
CA ILE A 211 7.89 1.26 10.05
C ILE A 211 7.15 -0.07 10.01
N PHE A 212 6.23 -0.20 9.05
CA PHE A 212 5.47 -1.42 8.80
C PHE A 212 5.89 -2.01 7.47
N PHE A 213 6.01 -3.33 7.43
CA PHE A 213 6.25 -4.12 6.23
C PHE A 213 5.09 -5.07 6.04
N LEU A 214 4.61 -5.21 4.82
CA LEU A 214 3.55 -6.13 4.46
C LEU A 214 4.08 -7.14 3.46
N SER A 215 3.77 -8.40 3.69
CA SER A 215 3.99 -9.50 2.76
C SER A 215 2.68 -10.20 2.50
N ASP A 216 2.47 -10.57 1.24
CA ASP A 216 1.27 -11.26 0.79
C ASP A 216 0.97 -12.53 1.60
N ARG A 217 -0.33 -12.84 1.64
CA ARG A 217 -0.89 -14.12 2.08
C ARG A 217 -0.32 -15.32 1.33
N CYS A 218 -0.62 -16.51 1.82
CA CYS A 218 -0.14 -17.76 1.21
C CYS A 218 -1.00 -18.20 0.02
N SER A 219 -2.29 -17.87 -0.01
CA SER A 219 -3.21 -18.22 -1.10
C SER A 219 -3.19 -17.23 -2.27
N ASN A 220 -3.34 -17.76 -3.49
CA ASN A 220 -3.89 -16.97 -4.60
C ASN A 220 -5.40 -16.74 -4.43
N HIS A 221 -6.02 -16.00 -5.35
CA HIS A 221 -7.45 -15.69 -5.28
C HIS A 221 -8.34 -16.95 -5.20
N ALA A 222 -8.07 -17.97 -6.01
CA ALA A 222 -8.86 -19.20 -6.07
C ALA A 222 -8.83 -20.03 -4.78
N MET A 223 -7.76 -19.89 -3.99
CA MET A 223 -7.55 -20.62 -2.74
C MET A 223 -7.82 -19.77 -1.49
N ARG A 224 -8.42 -18.58 -1.63
CA ARG A 224 -8.61 -17.64 -0.52
C ARG A 224 -9.39 -18.23 0.66
N ALA A 225 -10.36 -19.09 0.38
CA ALA A 225 -11.15 -19.77 1.41
C ALA A 225 -10.33 -20.77 2.27
N LEU A 226 -9.11 -21.10 1.87
CA LEU A 226 -8.19 -21.97 2.63
C LEU A 226 -7.15 -21.17 3.44
N ASP A 227 -7.16 -19.84 3.36
CA ASP A 227 -6.16 -18.98 4.01
C ASP A 227 -6.74 -18.00 5.03
N ASP A 228 -6.85 -18.47 6.27
CA ASP A 228 -7.32 -17.65 7.39
C ASP A 228 -6.24 -16.72 7.97
N LEU A 229 -4.97 -16.92 7.61
CA LEU A 229 -3.87 -16.10 8.14
C LEU A 229 -3.76 -14.76 7.44
N GLY A 230 -4.24 -14.67 6.19
CA GLY A 230 -4.21 -13.47 5.36
C GLY A 230 -2.79 -12.92 5.17
N ASP A 231 -2.69 -11.61 4.99
CA ASP A 231 -1.42 -10.92 4.81
C ASP A 231 -0.62 -10.85 6.12
N TYR A 232 0.70 -10.68 5.98
CA TYR A 232 1.64 -10.67 7.08
C TYR A 232 2.19 -9.26 7.28
N THR A 233 1.84 -8.65 8.40
CA THR A 233 2.39 -7.35 8.81
C THR A 233 3.53 -7.54 9.83
N PHE A 234 4.67 -6.90 9.57
CA PHE A 234 5.79 -6.79 10.50
C PHE A 234 5.96 -5.33 10.89
N SER A 235 6.03 -5.05 12.19
CA SER A 235 6.16 -3.69 12.71
C SER A 235 7.45 -3.56 13.51
N PHE A 236 8.16 -2.46 13.29
CA PHE A 236 9.38 -2.12 14.02
C PHE A 236 9.29 -0.67 14.49
N HIS A 237 9.63 -0.44 15.75
CA HIS A 237 9.92 0.93 16.20
C HIS A 237 11.18 1.44 15.50
N LYS A 238 11.21 2.72 15.12
CA LYS A 238 12.31 3.30 14.33
C LYS A 238 13.66 3.20 15.04
N SER A 239 13.70 3.28 16.37
CA SER A 239 14.95 3.12 17.15
C SER A 239 15.56 1.74 16.95
N ASP A 240 14.73 0.70 16.96
CA ASP A 240 15.17 -0.69 16.92
C ASP A 240 15.50 -1.08 15.49
N PHE A 241 14.80 -0.49 14.52
CA PHE A 241 15.05 -0.68 13.10
C PHE A 241 16.41 -0.12 12.63
N ASN A 242 16.98 0.82 13.39
CA ASN A 242 18.25 1.51 13.08
C ASN A 242 19.43 0.54 12.81
N ILE A 243 19.41 -0.64 13.42
CA ILE A 243 20.46 -1.66 13.24
C ILE A 243 20.53 -2.23 11.80
N PHE A 244 19.45 -2.10 11.02
CA PHE A 244 19.39 -2.61 9.65
C PHE A 244 19.78 -1.54 8.61
N LEU A 245 19.73 -0.28 8.99
CA LEU A 245 19.79 0.85 8.06
C LEU A 245 21.22 1.22 7.65
N ASN A 246 21.36 1.71 6.41
CA ASN A 246 22.54 2.45 5.98
C ASN A 246 22.44 3.94 6.39
N LYS A 247 23.45 4.76 6.08
CA LYS A 247 23.46 6.19 6.42
C LYS A 247 22.24 6.95 5.89
N TYR A 248 21.80 6.65 4.67
CA TYR A 248 20.62 7.27 4.06
C TYR A 248 19.33 6.90 4.80
N GLY A 249 19.10 5.60 5.04
CA GLY A 249 17.95 5.11 5.80
C GLY A 249 17.89 5.69 7.21
N LYS A 250 19.04 5.81 7.89
CA LYS A 250 19.11 6.46 9.20
C LYS A 250 18.66 7.91 9.13
N LYS A 251 19.23 8.70 8.20
CA LYS A 251 18.84 10.11 8.00
C LYS A 251 17.33 10.24 7.81
N LEU A 252 16.74 9.42 6.95
CA LEU A 252 15.29 9.45 6.68
C LEU A 252 14.45 9.16 7.92
N LEU A 253 14.80 8.12 8.68
CA LEU A 253 13.96 7.63 9.76
C LEU A 253 14.22 8.30 11.11
N THR A 254 15.38 8.94 11.33
CA THR A 254 15.70 9.60 12.61
C THR A 254 15.38 11.10 12.63
N LYS A 255 15.30 11.78 11.49
CA LYS A 255 14.98 13.22 11.40
C LYS A 255 13.48 13.55 11.48
N SER A 256 12.62 12.57 11.76
CA SER A 256 11.18 12.78 11.90
C SER A 256 10.82 13.42 13.25
N TYR A 257 11.28 14.65 13.50
CA TYR A 257 10.85 15.49 14.63
C TYR A 257 10.49 16.87 14.12
#